data_AF-A0A5E4ATP1-F1
#
_entry.id   AF-A0A5E4ATP1-F1
#
_cell.length_a   1.000
_cell.length_b   1.000
_cell.length_c   1.000
_cell.angle_alpha   90.00
_cell.angle_beta   90.00
_cell.angle_gamma   90.00
#
_symmetry.space_group_name_H-M   'P 1'
#
loop_
_entity.id
_entity.type
_entity.pdbx_description
1 polymer ?
#
loop_
_entity_poly.entity_id
_entity_poly.type
_entity_poly.pdbx_seq_one_letter_code
_entity_poly.pdbx_strand_id
1 'polypeptide(L)'
;MDFKMTAEEEKQLRHDVMAHVHTFGHCCPKAAGIIHLDATSCYVRDNTDLIILRNAFDLLWPKLARVISRLADFAKEHANLPTLGFTHFQPAQLTTVGKRCCLWIQGLCMDLQNLRFRGVKGTTGTQASFLQLFEGDHQKVEQLDKLVSEKAGFKRAFIIPGQTYSRKVDIEVLSVLASLGVSGHNICTDIHLLENIKETEELFENQQIGSSAMPYKRNPMRSERCCSLARHLMTLLTDPLQTASVQWFERTLDDSANRRICLAEVFHRQILY
;
A
#
# COMPACT_ATOMS: atom_id res chain seq x y z
N MET A 1 -19.20 -15.80 8.32
CA MET A 1 -19.24 -15.98 6.86
C MET A 1 -18.91 -17.43 6.59
N ASP A 2 -19.73 -18.15 5.81
CA ASP A 2 -19.49 -19.57 5.49
C ASP A 2 -18.64 -19.67 4.21
N PHE A 3 -17.32 -19.78 4.38
CA PHE A 3 -16.39 -19.84 3.24
C PHE A 3 -16.51 -21.13 2.43
N LYS A 4 -17.00 -22.23 3.02
CA LYS A 4 -17.16 -23.49 2.32
C LYS A 4 -18.32 -23.39 1.32
N MET A 5 -19.47 -22.91 1.79
CA MET A 5 -20.62 -22.64 0.93
C MET A 5 -20.26 -21.66 -0.19
N THR A 6 -19.58 -20.56 0.14
CA THR A 6 -19.14 -19.57 -0.87
C THR A 6 -18.27 -20.21 -1.96
N ALA A 7 -17.34 -21.08 -1.60
CA ALA A 7 -16.46 -21.74 -2.58
C ALA A 7 -17.23 -22.71 -3.50
N GLU A 8 -18.23 -23.42 -2.96
CA GLU A 8 -19.12 -24.29 -3.72
C GLU A 8 -19.99 -23.46 -4.70
N GLU A 9 -20.59 -22.38 -4.22
CA GLU A 9 -21.36 -21.42 -5.03
C GLU A 9 -20.48 -20.77 -6.11
N GLU A 10 -19.25 -20.36 -5.81
CA GLU A 10 -18.34 -19.78 -6.80
C GLU A 10 -17.96 -20.79 -7.89
N LYS A 11 -17.74 -22.06 -7.52
CA LYS A 11 -17.48 -23.13 -8.48
C LYS A 11 -18.66 -23.33 -9.44
N GLN A 12 -19.89 -23.17 -8.96
CA GLN A 12 -21.11 -23.30 -9.75
C GLN A 12 -21.38 -22.06 -10.61
N LEU A 13 -21.37 -20.88 -10.01
CA LEU A 13 -21.75 -19.62 -10.64
C LEU A 13 -20.63 -19.01 -11.50
N ARG A 14 -19.39 -19.44 -11.28
CA ARG A 14 -18.17 -18.87 -11.89
C ARG A 14 -18.06 -17.36 -11.68
N HIS A 15 -18.61 -16.89 -10.56
CA HIS A 15 -18.69 -15.48 -10.22
C HIS A 15 -18.61 -15.28 -8.70
N ASP A 16 -17.45 -14.79 -8.23
CA ASP A 16 -17.14 -14.63 -6.80
C ASP A 16 -18.13 -13.72 -6.04
N VAL A 17 -18.49 -12.55 -6.58
CA VAL A 17 -19.46 -11.66 -5.90
C VAL A 17 -20.83 -12.29 -5.79
N MET A 18 -21.35 -12.93 -6.84
CA MET A 18 -22.66 -13.59 -6.79
C MET A 18 -22.67 -14.76 -5.81
N ALA A 19 -21.58 -15.53 -5.73
CA ALA A 19 -21.42 -16.57 -4.72
C ALA A 19 -21.51 -16.02 -3.29
N HIS A 20 -20.91 -14.85 -3.03
CA HIS A 20 -21.02 -14.17 -1.74
C HIS A 20 -22.42 -13.59 -1.51
N VAL A 21 -23.10 -13.06 -2.53
CA VAL A 21 -24.49 -12.57 -2.44
C VAL A 21 -25.44 -13.71 -2.09
N HIS A 22 -25.31 -14.87 -2.73
CA HIS A 22 -26.11 -16.06 -2.43
C HIS A 22 -25.85 -16.58 -1.01
N THR A 23 -24.58 -16.74 -0.65
CA THR A 23 -24.19 -17.20 0.70
C THR A 23 -24.67 -16.23 1.78
N PHE A 24 -24.62 -14.92 1.51
CA PHE A 24 -25.13 -13.92 2.46
C PHE A 24 -26.66 -13.89 2.52
N GLY A 25 -27.34 -14.08 1.39
CA GLY A 25 -28.79 -14.24 1.34
C GLY A 25 -29.27 -15.47 2.12
N HIS A 26 -28.50 -16.57 2.10
CA HIS A 26 -28.83 -17.80 2.83
C HIS A 26 -28.87 -17.58 4.35
N CYS A 27 -27.90 -16.85 4.91
CA CYS A 27 -27.91 -16.53 6.35
C CYS A 27 -28.81 -15.34 6.70
N CYS A 28 -29.24 -14.54 5.71
CA CYS A 28 -30.10 -13.37 5.89
C CYS A 28 -31.36 -13.44 4.99
N PRO A 29 -32.25 -14.43 5.18
CA PRO A 29 -33.34 -14.72 4.22
C PRO A 29 -34.31 -13.55 4.02
N LYS A 30 -34.56 -12.75 5.05
CA LYS A 30 -35.41 -11.54 4.95
C LYS A 30 -34.81 -10.44 4.08
N ALA A 31 -33.48 -10.36 4.02
CA ALA A 31 -32.75 -9.34 3.25
C ALA A 31 -32.29 -9.87 1.88
N ALA A 32 -32.37 -11.18 1.62
CA ALA A 32 -31.86 -11.82 0.41
C ALA A 32 -32.27 -11.12 -0.88
N GLY A 33 -33.54 -10.72 -1.01
CA GLY A 33 -34.06 -10.04 -2.21
C GLY A 33 -33.60 -8.60 -2.43
N ILE A 34 -32.99 -7.97 -1.41
CA ILE A 34 -32.52 -6.57 -1.48
C ILE A 34 -31.00 -6.44 -1.33
N ILE A 35 -30.29 -7.54 -1.07
CA ILE A 35 -28.82 -7.54 -1.05
C ILE A 35 -28.32 -7.28 -2.46
N HIS A 36 -27.40 -6.33 -2.60
CA HIS A 36 -26.80 -5.94 -3.89
C HIS A 36 -27.77 -5.30 -4.90
N LEU A 37 -28.93 -4.80 -4.43
CA LEU A 37 -29.95 -4.17 -5.27
C LEU A 37 -29.35 -3.08 -6.18
N ASP A 38 -29.46 -3.30 -7.49
CA ASP A 38 -28.98 -2.43 -8.58
C ASP A 38 -27.50 -2.02 -8.53
N ALA A 39 -26.72 -2.67 -7.67
CA ALA A 39 -25.29 -2.55 -7.59
C ALA A 39 -24.59 -3.49 -8.56
N THR A 40 -23.28 -3.29 -8.70
CA THR A 40 -22.44 -4.11 -9.57
C THR A 40 -21.31 -4.71 -8.77
N SER A 41 -20.66 -5.74 -9.30
CA SER A 41 -19.52 -6.41 -8.66
C SER A 41 -18.43 -5.45 -8.17
N CYS A 42 -18.19 -4.34 -8.88
CA CYS A 42 -17.21 -3.33 -8.48
C CYS A 42 -17.67 -2.46 -7.30
N TYR A 43 -18.97 -2.36 -7.01
CA TYR A 43 -19.44 -1.70 -5.80
C TYR A 43 -18.85 -2.33 -4.54
N VAL A 44 -18.87 -3.66 -4.43
CA VAL A 44 -18.27 -4.33 -3.28
C VAL A 44 -16.75 -4.44 -3.43
N ARG A 45 -16.26 -4.83 -4.61
CA ARG A 45 -14.84 -5.15 -4.82
C ARG A 45 -13.94 -3.92 -4.73
N ASP A 46 -14.19 -2.93 -5.59
CA ASP A 46 -13.31 -1.75 -5.70
C ASP A 46 -13.42 -0.85 -4.46
N ASN A 47 -14.60 -0.71 -3.85
CA ASN A 47 -14.70 0.04 -2.59
C ASN A 47 -14.02 -0.71 -1.44
N THR A 48 -14.08 -2.04 -1.40
CA THR A 48 -13.33 -2.84 -0.41
C THR A 48 -11.83 -2.69 -0.63
N ASP A 49 -11.34 -2.75 -1.86
CA ASP A 49 -9.92 -2.53 -2.18
C ASP A 49 -9.45 -1.14 -1.68
N LEU A 50 -10.23 -0.08 -1.91
CA LEU A 50 -9.89 1.26 -1.42
C LEU A 50 -9.90 1.36 0.11
N ILE A 51 -10.83 0.67 0.79
CA ILE A 51 -10.84 0.57 2.26
C ILE A 51 -9.59 -0.15 2.75
N ILE A 52 -9.21 -1.26 2.11
CA ILE A 52 -7.99 -2.03 2.44
C ILE A 52 -6.76 -1.14 2.26
N LEU A 53 -6.64 -0.45 1.13
CA LEU A 53 -5.51 0.45 0.84
C LEU A 53 -5.41 1.58 1.88
N ARG A 54 -6.52 2.23 2.21
CA ARG A 54 -6.55 3.26 3.27
C ARG A 54 -6.09 2.67 4.61
N ASN A 55 -6.70 1.58 5.05
CA ASN A 55 -6.36 0.96 6.32
C ASN A 55 -4.90 0.48 6.36
N ALA A 56 -4.36 0.00 5.23
CA ALA A 56 -2.98 -0.41 5.13
C ALA A 56 -2.00 0.78 5.28
N PHE A 57 -2.34 1.94 4.72
CA PHE A 57 -1.61 3.19 4.98
C PHE A 57 -1.75 3.67 6.43
N ASP A 58 -2.95 3.56 7.03
CA ASP A 58 -3.16 3.89 8.45
C ASP A 58 -2.29 3.03 9.39
N LEU A 59 -1.93 1.81 8.97
CA LEU A 59 -0.99 0.96 9.69
C LEU A 59 0.49 1.29 9.40
N LEU A 60 0.81 1.74 8.18
CA LEU A 60 2.16 2.06 7.74
C LEU A 60 2.65 3.41 8.27
N TRP A 61 1.84 4.46 8.16
CA TRP A 61 2.24 5.83 8.52
C TRP A 61 2.70 5.99 9.97
N PRO A 62 2.05 5.39 10.98
CA PRO A 62 2.57 5.43 12.34
C PRO A 62 3.92 4.70 12.51
N LYS A 63 4.17 3.63 11.73
CA LYS A 63 5.47 2.93 11.74
C LYS A 63 6.56 3.81 11.13
N LEU A 64 6.29 4.40 9.96
CA LEU A 64 7.20 5.33 9.31
C LEU A 64 7.50 6.55 10.20
N ALA A 65 6.48 7.13 10.83
CA ALA A 65 6.63 8.23 11.77
C ALA A 65 7.52 7.86 12.97
N ARG A 66 7.42 6.62 13.49
CA ARG A 66 8.32 6.13 14.53
C ARG A 66 9.77 6.02 14.05
N VAL A 67 9.99 5.52 12.83
CA VAL A 67 11.34 5.45 12.24
C VAL A 67 11.93 6.85 12.11
N ILE A 68 11.18 7.79 11.53
CA ILE A 68 11.57 9.19 11.39
C ILE A 68 11.89 9.79 12.76
N SER A 69 11.04 9.58 13.76
CA SER A 69 11.27 10.06 15.13
C SER A 69 12.56 9.50 15.73
N ARG A 70 12.84 8.21 15.57
CA ARG A 70 14.06 7.58 16.12
C ARG A 70 15.32 8.07 15.41
N LEU A 71 15.26 8.24 14.09
CA LEU A 71 16.35 8.85 13.33
C LEU A 71 16.54 10.31 13.73
N ALA A 72 15.47 11.06 13.99
CA ALA A 72 15.56 12.44 14.45
C ALA A 72 16.19 12.56 15.85
N ASP A 73 15.84 11.66 16.76
CA ASP A 73 16.46 11.58 18.09
C ASP A 73 17.98 11.31 17.94
N PHE A 74 18.36 10.32 17.14
CA PHE A 74 19.76 9.98 16.83
C PHE A 74 20.51 11.15 16.15
N ALA A 75 19.88 11.79 15.16
CA ALA A 75 20.47 12.92 14.45
C ALA A 75 20.74 14.10 15.38
N LYS A 76 19.85 14.34 16.34
CA LYS A 76 19.99 15.38 17.36
C LYS A 76 21.11 15.06 18.34
N GLU A 77 21.18 13.83 18.84
CA GLU A 77 22.22 13.36 19.75
C GLU A 77 23.62 13.51 19.12
N HIS A 78 23.77 13.13 17.85
CA HIS A 78 25.04 13.16 17.14
C HIS A 78 25.23 14.37 16.22
N ALA A 79 24.48 15.44 16.45
CA ALA A 79 24.49 16.65 15.60
C ALA A 79 25.88 17.27 15.45
N ASN A 80 26.70 17.21 16.51
CA ASN A 80 28.02 17.81 16.59
C ASN A 80 29.17 16.80 16.50
N LEU A 81 28.89 15.50 16.27
CA LEU A 81 29.91 14.46 16.19
C LEU A 81 30.53 14.45 14.79
N PRO A 82 31.79 14.90 14.60
CA PRO A 82 32.42 14.94 13.28
C PRO A 82 32.65 13.53 12.74
N THR A 83 32.44 13.34 11.44
CA THR A 83 32.75 12.10 10.70
C THR A 83 33.27 12.48 9.31
N LEU A 84 34.06 11.59 8.71
CA LEU A 84 34.57 11.79 7.37
C LEU A 84 33.42 11.85 6.36
N GLY A 85 33.36 12.91 5.55
CA GLY A 85 32.41 12.99 4.44
C GLY A 85 32.87 12.12 3.27
N PHE A 86 31.91 11.61 2.48
CA PHE A 86 32.20 10.77 1.33
C PHE A 86 31.48 11.26 0.08
N THR A 87 32.24 11.49 -1.01
CA THR A 87 31.72 11.67 -2.37
C THR A 87 32.45 10.68 -3.27
N HIS A 88 31.75 9.93 -4.14
CA HIS A 88 32.31 8.74 -4.82
C HIS A 88 32.89 7.68 -3.87
N PHE A 89 32.44 7.68 -2.61
CA PHE A 89 33.06 6.91 -1.52
C PHE A 89 34.56 7.22 -1.30
N GLN A 90 35.01 8.41 -1.74
CA GLN A 90 36.34 8.96 -1.47
C GLN A 90 36.26 9.97 -0.32
N PRO A 91 37.34 10.10 0.49
CA PRO A 91 37.42 11.11 1.54
C PRO A 91 37.11 12.53 1.03
N ALA A 92 36.17 13.20 1.67
CA ALA A 92 35.77 14.57 1.38
C ALA A 92 35.81 15.44 2.66
N GLN A 93 35.34 16.68 2.56
CA GLN A 93 35.22 17.56 3.73
C GLN A 93 34.38 16.89 4.83
N LEU A 94 34.76 17.13 6.09
CA LEU A 94 34.05 16.57 7.23
C LEU A 94 32.57 16.98 7.22
N THR A 95 31.73 16.04 7.64
CA THR A 95 30.33 16.28 8.01
C THR A 95 30.16 15.87 9.47
N THR A 96 28.92 15.82 9.95
CA THR A 96 28.60 15.20 11.24
C THR A 96 27.72 13.97 11.06
N VAL A 97 27.80 13.04 12.02
CA VAL A 97 26.97 11.82 12.03
C VAL A 97 25.49 12.20 12.00
N GLY A 98 25.09 13.20 12.79
CA GLY A 98 23.73 13.72 12.77
C GLY A 98 23.33 14.35 11.44
N LYS A 99 24.22 15.13 10.81
CA LYS A 99 23.97 15.70 9.47
C LYS A 99 23.78 14.62 8.40
N ARG A 100 24.55 13.53 8.43
CA ARG A 100 24.36 12.37 7.54
C ARG A 100 22.98 11.75 7.75
N CYS A 101 22.58 11.53 9.01
CA CYS A 101 21.26 11.01 9.35
C CYS A 101 20.11 11.92 8.86
N CYS A 102 20.28 13.24 8.83
CA CYS A 102 19.28 14.15 8.27
C CYS A 102 18.98 13.91 6.79
N LEU A 103 19.94 13.40 5.99
CA LEU A 103 19.69 13.03 4.59
C LEU A 103 18.68 11.89 4.50
N TRP A 104 18.81 10.90 5.39
CA TRP A 104 17.89 9.76 5.51
C TRP A 104 16.48 10.20 5.91
N ILE A 105 16.38 11.07 6.93
CA ILE A 105 15.11 11.62 7.42
C ILE A 105 14.38 12.39 6.30
N GLN A 106 15.11 13.21 5.54
CA GLN A 106 14.53 14.00 4.46
C GLN A 106 13.85 13.11 3.41
N GLY A 107 14.49 12.00 2.99
CA GLY A 107 13.91 11.05 2.05
C GLY A 107 12.57 10.48 2.55
N LEU A 108 12.54 10.02 3.81
CA LEU A 108 11.33 9.43 4.42
C LEU A 108 10.18 10.42 4.58
N CYS A 109 10.46 11.70 4.79
CA CYS A 109 9.43 12.74 4.94
C CYS A 109 8.71 13.07 3.62
N MET A 110 9.30 12.75 2.46
CA MET A 110 8.72 13.05 1.14
C MET A 110 7.61 12.05 0.72
N ASP A 111 7.50 10.90 1.41
CA ASP A 111 6.69 9.75 0.98
C ASP A 111 5.23 9.73 1.51
N LEU A 112 4.63 10.87 1.92
CA LEU A 112 3.27 10.93 2.48
C LEU A 112 2.20 11.39 1.46
N GLN A 113 1.12 10.61 1.27
CA GLN A 113 -0.02 10.95 0.38
C GLN A 113 -1.41 10.52 0.91
N ASN A 114 -2.48 11.05 0.28
CA ASN A 114 -3.90 10.82 0.63
C ASN A 114 -4.72 10.19 -0.52
N LEU A 115 -5.63 9.25 -0.21
CA LEU A 115 -6.50 8.53 -1.18
C LEU A 115 -7.93 9.10 -1.30
N ARG A 116 -8.65 8.71 -2.38
CA ARG A 116 -10.08 9.04 -2.67
C ARG A 116 -10.94 7.77 -2.83
N PHE A 117 -12.26 7.86 -2.61
CA PHE A 117 -13.22 6.73 -2.70
C PHE A 117 -13.84 6.56 -4.10
N ARG A 118 -14.27 5.34 -4.50
CA ARG A 118 -15.01 5.12 -5.76
C ARG A 118 -16.47 5.56 -5.66
N GLY A 119 -17.17 5.10 -4.62
CA GLY A 119 -18.62 5.34 -4.44
C GLY A 119 -19.51 4.36 -5.21
N VAL A 120 -20.76 4.77 -5.43
CA VAL A 120 -21.87 4.04 -6.06
C VAL A 120 -22.05 4.52 -7.49
N LYS A 121 -21.58 3.74 -8.48
CA LYS A 121 -21.36 4.24 -9.85
C LYS A 121 -21.96 3.39 -10.99
N GLY A 122 -22.58 2.26 -10.68
CA GLY A 122 -23.12 1.34 -11.69
C GLY A 122 -22.04 0.61 -12.49
N THR A 123 -22.42 0.02 -13.63
CA THR A 123 -21.58 -0.89 -14.44
C THR A 123 -20.55 -0.15 -15.28
N THR A 124 -20.87 1.05 -15.75
CA THR A 124 -20.05 1.85 -16.67
C THR A 124 -19.78 3.25 -16.14
N GLY A 125 -20.02 3.48 -14.84
CA GLY A 125 -19.78 4.78 -14.20
C GLY A 125 -20.96 5.74 -14.23
N THR A 126 -21.99 5.44 -15.01
CA THR A 126 -23.14 6.33 -15.29
C THR A 126 -24.24 6.33 -14.23
N GLN A 127 -24.18 5.41 -13.26
CA GLN A 127 -25.23 5.25 -12.23
C GLN A 127 -26.64 4.91 -12.77
N ALA A 128 -26.76 4.47 -14.03
CA ALA A 128 -28.06 4.26 -14.70
C ALA A 128 -29.01 3.33 -13.93
N SER A 129 -28.49 2.25 -13.33
CA SER A 129 -29.28 1.31 -12.53
C SER A 129 -29.89 1.99 -11.30
N PHE A 130 -29.12 2.80 -10.59
CA PHE A 130 -29.60 3.57 -9.45
C PHE A 130 -30.57 4.69 -9.87
N LEU A 131 -30.33 5.33 -11.01
CA LEU A 131 -31.23 6.34 -11.54
C LEU A 131 -32.60 5.73 -11.89
N GLN A 132 -32.61 4.53 -12.48
CA GLN A 132 -33.83 3.78 -12.73
C GLN A 132 -34.53 3.37 -11.43
N LEU A 133 -33.78 2.88 -10.43
CA LEU A 133 -34.30 2.52 -9.12
C LEU A 133 -34.96 3.72 -8.41
N PHE A 134 -34.44 4.93 -8.63
CA PHE A 134 -35.00 6.17 -8.11
C PHE A 134 -35.92 6.91 -9.09
N GLU A 135 -36.44 6.22 -10.12
CA GLU A 135 -37.43 6.76 -11.05
C GLU A 135 -37.00 8.07 -11.75
N GLY A 136 -35.69 8.23 -12.02
CA GLY A 136 -35.13 9.42 -12.65
C GLY A 136 -34.69 10.53 -11.69
N ASP A 137 -34.76 10.32 -10.38
CA ASP A 137 -34.36 11.30 -9.37
C ASP A 137 -32.83 11.34 -9.18
N HIS A 138 -32.18 12.29 -9.86
CA HIS A 138 -30.75 12.53 -9.76
C HIS A 138 -30.28 12.93 -8.35
N GLN A 139 -31.10 13.66 -7.58
CA GLN A 139 -30.69 14.10 -6.24
C GLN A 139 -30.56 12.90 -5.29
N LYS A 140 -31.45 11.92 -5.39
CA LYS A 140 -31.35 10.68 -4.61
C LYS A 140 -30.11 9.87 -4.97
N VAL A 141 -29.72 9.82 -6.25
CA VAL A 141 -28.49 9.14 -6.69
C VAL A 141 -27.26 9.81 -6.07
N GLU A 142 -27.16 11.14 -6.12
CA GLU A 142 -26.06 11.89 -5.51
C GLU A 142 -26.02 11.73 -3.99
N GLN A 143 -27.19 11.77 -3.34
CA GLN A 143 -27.31 11.56 -1.90
C GLN A 143 -26.87 10.15 -1.49
N LEU A 144 -27.24 9.12 -2.25
CA LEU A 144 -26.82 7.74 -2.00
C LEU A 144 -25.29 7.62 -2.07
N ASP A 145 -24.68 8.17 -3.12
CA ASP A 145 -23.23 8.14 -3.31
C ASP A 145 -22.47 8.84 -2.17
N LYS A 146 -22.95 10.04 -1.78
CA LYS A 146 -22.40 10.79 -0.65
C LYS A 146 -22.53 10.01 0.66
N LEU A 147 -23.71 9.48 0.95
CA LEU A 147 -24.01 8.77 2.20
C LEU A 147 -23.19 7.49 2.34
N VAL A 148 -23.01 6.71 1.27
CA VAL A 148 -22.16 5.51 1.29
C VAL A 148 -20.69 5.89 1.47
N SER A 149 -20.23 6.96 0.81
CA SER A 149 -18.85 7.46 0.95
C SER A 149 -18.53 7.92 2.37
N GLU A 150 -19.46 8.66 2.99
CA GLU A 150 -19.36 9.10 4.38
C GLU A 150 -19.35 7.91 5.35
N LYS A 151 -20.26 6.94 5.16
CA LYS A 151 -20.31 5.71 5.96
C LYS A 151 -19.04 4.85 5.80
N ALA A 152 -18.42 4.87 4.63
CA ALA A 152 -17.15 4.20 4.39
C ALA A 152 -15.95 4.96 4.97
N GLY A 153 -16.12 6.17 5.49
CA GLY A 153 -15.07 6.98 6.11
C GLY A 153 -14.18 7.73 5.10
N PHE A 154 -14.72 8.07 3.93
CA PHE A 154 -13.99 8.85 2.92
C PHE A 154 -14.58 10.25 2.76
N LYS A 155 -13.70 11.26 2.70
CA LYS A 155 -14.10 12.67 2.54
C LYS A 155 -14.57 13.03 1.14
N ARG A 156 -14.12 12.27 0.12
CA ARG A 156 -14.39 12.53 -1.30
C ARG A 156 -14.55 11.23 -2.07
N ALA A 157 -15.53 11.20 -2.97
CA ALA A 157 -15.70 10.15 -3.97
C ALA A 157 -15.27 10.65 -5.36
N PHE A 158 -14.98 9.73 -6.29
CA PHE A 158 -14.78 10.04 -7.69
C PHE A 158 -16.09 10.55 -8.32
N ILE A 159 -16.01 11.61 -9.11
CA ILE A 159 -17.15 12.10 -9.91
C ILE A 159 -17.23 11.32 -11.22
N ILE A 160 -16.08 11.04 -11.85
CA ILE A 160 -16.00 10.43 -13.19
C ILE A 160 -15.18 9.13 -13.14
N PRO A 161 -15.79 8.00 -12.75
CA PRO A 161 -15.21 6.67 -12.96
C PRO A 161 -15.84 5.98 -14.19
N GLY A 162 -15.17 4.93 -14.69
CA GLY A 162 -15.81 3.94 -15.56
C GLY A 162 -16.49 2.86 -14.71
N GLN A 163 -16.27 1.58 -15.02
CA GLN A 163 -16.72 0.50 -14.15
C GLN A 163 -16.00 0.52 -12.78
N THR A 164 -14.74 0.93 -12.76
CA THR A 164 -13.83 0.89 -11.60
C THR A 164 -13.40 2.29 -11.17
N TYR A 165 -12.74 2.41 -10.02
CA TYR A 165 -11.85 3.56 -9.86
C TYR A 165 -10.69 3.45 -10.85
N SER A 166 -10.16 4.58 -11.31
CA SER A 166 -9.07 4.57 -12.29
C SER A 166 -7.86 3.80 -11.74
N ARG A 167 -7.35 2.82 -12.50
CA ARG A 167 -6.13 2.08 -12.12
C ARG A 167 -4.87 2.95 -12.03
N LYS A 168 -4.97 4.23 -12.44
CA LYS A 168 -3.97 5.25 -12.10
C LYS A 168 -3.81 5.45 -10.59
N VAL A 169 -4.85 5.24 -9.79
CA VAL A 169 -4.75 5.25 -8.32
C VAL A 169 -3.79 4.17 -7.83
N ASP A 170 -3.81 2.97 -8.45
CA ASP A 170 -2.89 1.89 -8.08
C ASP A 170 -1.44 2.28 -8.40
N ILE A 171 -1.21 3.02 -9.50
CA ILE A 171 0.11 3.61 -9.81
C ILE A 171 0.52 4.60 -8.71
N GLU A 172 -0.37 5.53 -8.32
CA GLU A 172 -0.06 6.53 -7.29
C GLU A 172 0.32 5.86 -5.96
N VAL A 173 -0.46 4.87 -5.52
CA VAL A 173 -0.20 4.07 -4.30
C VAL A 173 1.15 3.38 -4.38
N LEU A 174 1.41 2.62 -5.45
CA LEU A 174 2.65 1.84 -5.58
C LEU A 174 3.87 2.72 -5.85
N SER A 175 3.71 3.89 -6.46
CA SER A 175 4.80 4.83 -6.68
C SER A 175 5.34 5.38 -5.37
N VAL A 176 4.45 5.72 -4.43
CA VAL A 176 4.85 6.16 -3.08
C VAL A 176 5.57 5.05 -2.34
N LEU A 177 5.08 3.82 -2.42
CA LEU A 177 5.72 2.68 -1.76
C LEU A 177 7.06 2.31 -2.41
N ALA A 178 7.17 2.39 -3.74
CA ALA A 178 8.43 2.21 -4.44
C ALA A 178 9.45 3.30 -4.06
N SER A 179 9.02 4.56 -3.93
CA SER A 179 9.83 5.68 -3.42
C SER A 179 10.32 5.42 -2.00
N LEU A 180 9.45 4.93 -1.11
CA LEU A 180 9.83 4.48 0.23
C LEU A 180 10.86 3.34 0.18
N GLY A 181 10.75 2.44 -0.79
CA GLY A 181 11.75 1.41 -1.08
C GLY A 181 13.11 2.00 -1.47
N VAL A 182 13.13 3.03 -2.33
CA VAL A 182 14.36 3.76 -2.68
C VAL A 182 15.01 4.35 -1.42
N SER A 183 14.23 5.06 -0.60
CA SER A 183 14.69 5.65 0.66
C SER A 183 15.26 4.56 1.60
N GLY A 184 14.52 3.47 1.83
CA GLY A 184 14.95 2.37 2.69
C GLY A 184 16.23 1.68 2.19
N HIS A 185 16.34 1.42 0.89
CA HIS A 185 17.53 0.80 0.31
C HIS A 185 18.75 1.73 0.42
N ASN A 186 18.60 3.03 0.16
CA ASN A 186 19.69 3.99 0.29
C ASN A 186 20.24 4.05 1.72
N ILE A 187 19.35 4.18 2.72
CA ILE A 187 19.70 4.24 4.14
C ILE A 187 20.46 2.98 4.57
N CYS A 188 19.91 1.80 4.23
CA CYS A 188 20.49 0.52 4.65
C CYS A 188 21.80 0.21 3.92
N THR A 189 21.98 0.69 2.68
CA THR A 189 23.28 0.63 1.99
C THR A 189 24.32 1.49 2.71
N ASP A 190 23.98 2.72 3.12
CA ASP A 190 24.90 3.57 3.88
C ASP A 190 25.31 2.90 5.20
N ILE A 191 24.36 2.33 5.95
CA ILE A 191 24.64 1.61 7.21
C ILE A 191 25.59 0.44 6.99
N HIS A 192 25.37 -0.36 5.93
CA HIS A 192 26.27 -1.46 5.58
C HIS A 192 27.69 -0.96 5.33
N LEU A 193 27.86 0.11 4.54
CA LEU A 193 29.18 0.69 4.27
C LEU A 193 29.84 1.23 5.54
N LEU A 194 29.08 1.87 6.42
CA LEU A 194 29.57 2.38 7.71
C LEU A 194 30.00 1.25 8.66
N GLU A 195 29.33 0.09 8.62
CA GLU A 195 29.72 -1.10 9.39
C GLU A 195 31.02 -1.71 8.87
N ASN A 196 31.26 -1.68 7.56
CA ASN A 196 32.53 -2.10 6.97
C ASN A 196 33.73 -1.27 7.50
N ILE A 197 33.56 0.04 7.63
CA ILE A 197 34.60 0.95 8.16
C ILE A 197 34.58 1.05 9.69
N LYS A 198 33.68 0.32 10.37
CA LYS A 198 33.55 0.26 11.84
C LYS A 198 33.21 1.60 12.49
N GLU A 199 32.51 2.49 11.79
CA GLU A 199 32.01 3.75 12.35
C GLU A 199 30.63 3.60 13.01
N THR A 200 29.86 2.59 12.59
CA THR A 200 28.57 2.22 13.19
C THR A 200 28.40 0.70 13.14
N GLU A 201 27.55 0.15 13.99
CA GLU A 201 27.07 -1.23 13.88
C GLU A 201 25.56 -1.25 14.07
N GLU A 202 24.87 -2.20 13.45
CA GLU A 202 23.49 -2.48 13.82
C GLU A 202 23.37 -3.02 15.26
N LEU A 203 22.18 -2.85 15.85
CA LEU A 203 21.87 -3.49 17.13
C LEU A 203 22.08 -5.00 17.05
N PHE A 204 22.96 -5.52 17.92
CA PHE A 204 23.27 -6.93 18.02
C PHE A 204 22.68 -7.50 19.31
N GLU A 205 21.77 -8.46 19.21
CA GLU A 205 21.11 -9.02 20.39
C GLU A 205 22.04 -9.93 21.19
N ASN A 206 21.83 -10.03 22.50
CA ASN A 206 22.70 -10.79 23.42
C ASN A 206 22.82 -12.28 23.06
N GLN A 207 21.85 -12.85 22.34
CA GLN A 207 21.84 -14.25 21.89
C GLN A 207 22.09 -14.39 20.37
N GLN A 208 22.32 -13.28 19.66
CA GLN A 208 22.49 -13.30 18.21
C GLN A 208 23.82 -13.96 17.84
N ILE A 209 23.76 -14.97 16.98
CA ILE A 209 24.94 -15.60 16.39
C ILE A 209 25.18 -14.94 15.02
N GLY A 210 26.25 -14.16 14.89
CA GLY A 210 26.58 -13.46 13.65
C GLY A 210 27.18 -14.36 12.56
N SER A 211 27.87 -15.43 12.96
CA SER A 211 28.38 -16.47 12.07
C SER A 211 28.46 -17.80 12.80
N SER A 212 28.09 -18.89 12.13
CA SER A 212 28.21 -20.26 12.66
C SER A 212 29.66 -20.69 12.93
N ALA A 213 30.65 -20.02 12.34
CA ALA A 213 32.06 -20.38 12.44
C ALA A 213 32.94 -19.29 13.08
N MET A 214 32.48 -18.04 13.16
CA MET A 214 33.29 -16.88 13.61
C MET A 214 32.55 -16.08 14.69
N PRO A 215 32.85 -16.31 15.99
CA PRO A 215 32.15 -15.65 17.10
C PRO A 215 32.30 -14.12 17.14
N TYR A 216 33.37 -13.59 16.56
CA TYR A 216 33.64 -12.15 16.50
C TYR A 216 33.01 -11.45 15.28
N LYS A 217 32.48 -12.20 14.31
CA LYS A 217 31.97 -11.63 13.05
C LYS A 217 30.52 -11.17 13.23
N ARG A 218 30.32 -9.86 13.11
CA ARG A 218 29.00 -9.21 13.04
C ARG A 218 28.74 -8.79 11.59
N ASN A 219 27.50 -8.95 11.15
CA ASN A 219 27.06 -8.58 9.80
C ASN A 219 25.79 -7.74 9.90
N PRO A 220 25.60 -6.75 8.99
CA PRO A 220 24.43 -5.87 8.95
C PRO A 220 23.20 -6.58 8.35
N MET A 221 22.83 -7.74 8.90
CA MET A 221 21.80 -8.61 8.32
C MET A 221 20.43 -7.95 8.24
N ARG A 222 20.13 -6.98 9.12
CA ARG A 222 18.84 -6.27 9.09
C ARG A 222 18.82 -5.31 7.91
N SER A 223 19.87 -4.51 7.74
CA SER A 223 20.06 -3.63 6.57
C SER A 223 20.08 -4.42 5.26
N GLU A 224 20.75 -5.56 5.21
CA GLU A 224 20.75 -6.43 4.02
C GLU A 224 19.35 -6.94 3.68
N ARG A 225 18.58 -7.34 4.69
CA ARG A 225 17.17 -7.74 4.52
C ARG A 225 16.30 -6.57 4.07
N CYS A 226 16.48 -5.39 4.65
CA CYS A 226 15.79 -4.17 4.26
C CYS A 226 16.06 -3.84 2.79
N CYS A 227 17.33 -3.84 2.35
CA CYS A 227 17.71 -3.64 0.95
C CYS A 227 17.06 -4.69 0.02
N SER A 228 17.05 -5.95 0.43
CA SER A 228 16.46 -7.04 -0.36
C SER A 228 14.95 -6.84 -0.58
N LEU A 229 14.21 -6.54 0.50
CA LEU A 229 12.77 -6.29 0.43
C LEU A 229 12.44 -4.98 -0.29
N ALA A 230 13.24 -3.93 -0.05
CA ALA A 230 13.12 -2.65 -0.73
C ALA A 230 13.28 -2.78 -2.25
N ARG A 231 14.17 -3.67 -2.71
CA ARG A 231 14.32 -3.95 -4.14
C ARG A 231 13.06 -4.53 -4.76
N HIS A 232 12.42 -5.50 -4.09
CA HIS A 232 11.14 -6.06 -4.54
C HIS A 232 10.05 -4.98 -4.56
N LEU A 233 10.02 -4.13 -3.53
CA LEU A 233 9.06 -3.02 -3.44
C LEU A 233 9.16 -2.06 -4.62
N MET A 234 10.39 -1.73 -5.05
CA MET A 234 10.64 -0.94 -6.25
C MET A 234 10.21 -1.67 -7.54
N THR A 235 10.48 -2.96 -7.65
CA THR A 235 10.12 -3.77 -8.84
C THR A 235 8.61 -3.84 -9.05
N LEU A 236 7.82 -3.95 -7.98
CA LEU A 236 6.36 -4.08 -8.08
C LEU A 236 5.67 -2.88 -8.76
N LEU A 237 6.31 -1.71 -8.87
CA LEU A 237 5.74 -0.54 -9.55
C LEU A 237 5.45 -0.80 -11.04
N THR A 238 6.17 -1.72 -11.69
CA THR A 238 5.95 -1.99 -13.12
C THR A 238 4.59 -2.63 -13.39
N ASP A 239 4.00 -3.30 -12.42
CA ASP A 239 2.70 -3.98 -12.55
C ASP A 239 1.54 -3.00 -12.78
N PRO A 240 1.24 -2.05 -11.89
CA PRO A 240 0.14 -1.10 -12.10
C PRO A 240 0.40 -0.17 -13.29
N LEU A 241 1.67 0.13 -13.63
CA LEU A 241 2.02 0.87 -14.84
C LEU A 241 1.55 0.14 -16.10
N GLN A 242 1.86 -1.15 -16.20
CA GLN A 242 1.42 -1.99 -17.31
C GLN A 242 -0.10 -2.15 -17.30
N THR A 243 -0.69 -2.56 -16.18
CA THR A 243 -2.13 -2.78 -16.04
C THR A 243 -2.96 -1.56 -16.43
N ALA A 244 -2.60 -0.36 -15.95
CA ALA A 244 -3.38 0.84 -16.25
C ALA A 244 -3.24 1.28 -17.72
N SER A 245 -2.11 1.02 -18.37
CA SER A 245 -1.87 1.46 -19.76
C SER A 245 -2.66 0.67 -20.80
N VAL A 246 -3.09 -0.55 -20.46
CA VAL A 246 -3.83 -1.44 -21.36
C VAL A 246 -5.29 -1.63 -20.96
N GLN A 247 -5.82 -0.85 -20.01
CA GLN A 247 -7.25 -0.84 -19.73
C GLN A 247 -8.02 -0.28 -20.94
N TRP A 248 -8.92 -1.08 -21.51
CA TRP A 248 -9.74 -0.66 -22.64
C TRP A 248 -11.09 -0.10 -22.16
N PHE A 249 -11.42 1.12 -22.62
CA PHE A 249 -12.69 1.81 -22.36
C PHE A 249 -13.08 1.84 -20.87
N GLU A 250 -14.28 1.39 -20.49
CA GLU A 250 -14.78 1.50 -19.12
C GLU A 250 -14.20 0.46 -18.13
N ARG A 251 -13.66 -0.67 -18.63
CA ARG A 251 -12.81 -1.66 -17.92
C ARG A 251 -12.54 -2.90 -18.79
N THR A 252 -11.35 -3.48 -18.65
CA THR A 252 -11.06 -4.90 -18.95
C THR A 252 -10.64 -5.68 -17.68
N LEU A 253 -10.95 -6.98 -17.59
CA LEU A 253 -10.81 -7.78 -16.36
C LEU A 253 -9.38 -8.34 -16.12
N ASP A 254 -8.46 -8.11 -17.05
CA ASP A 254 -7.04 -8.48 -16.97
C ASP A 254 -6.32 -7.82 -15.78
N ASP A 255 -6.89 -6.75 -15.22
CA ASP A 255 -6.44 -6.12 -13.98
C ASP A 255 -6.63 -6.99 -12.72
N SER A 256 -7.63 -7.88 -12.71
CA SER A 256 -8.11 -8.54 -11.50
C SER A 256 -7.08 -9.46 -10.85
N ALA A 257 -6.43 -10.31 -11.64
CA ALA A 257 -5.44 -11.27 -11.12
C ALA A 257 -4.17 -10.56 -10.66
N ASN A 258 -3.65 -9.62 -11.46
CA ASN A 258 -2.43 -8.88 -11.12
C ASN A 258 -2.61 -8.09 -9.81
N ARG A 259 -3.72 -7.35 -9.65
CA ARG A 259 -4.00 -6.55 -8.45
C ARG A 259 -4.10 -7.37 -7.17
N ARG A 260 -4.60 -8.62 -7.24
CA ARG A 260 -4.65 -9.53 -6.08
C ARG A 260 -3.25 -9.89 -5.57
N ILE A 261 -2.24 -9.84 -6.44
CA ILE A 261 -0.84 -10.12 -6.09
C ILE A 261 -0.15 -8.81 -5.68
N CYS A 262 -0.03 -7.86 -6.61
CA CYS A 262 0.84 -6.69 -6.42
C CYS A 262 0.37 -5.78 -5.28
N LEU A 263 -0.95 -5.53 -5.15
CA LEU A 263 -1.50 -4.69 -4.07
C LEU A 263 -1.39 -5.36 -2.71
N ALA A 264 -1.41 -6.68 -2.62
CA ALA A 264 -1.24 -7.37 -1.33
C ALA A 264 0.24 -7.44 -0.95
N GLU A 265 1.11 -7.84 -1.88
CA GLU A 265 2.54 -8.01 -1.61
C GLU A 265 3.23 -6.73 -1.17
N VAL A 266 2.85 -5.59 -1.75
CA VAL A 266 3.44 -4.27 -1.46
C VAL A 266 3.22 -3.84 0.00
N PHE A 267 2.13 -4.28 0.66
CA PHE A 267 1.85 -3.99 2.07
C PHE A 267 2.25 -5.13 3.01
N HIS A 268 2.31 -6.39 2.54
CA HIS A 268 2.70 -7.53 3.38
C HIS A 268 4.20 -7.55 3.68
N ARG A 269 5.03 -7.04 2.75
CA ARG A 269 6.49 -7.06 2.84
C ARG A 269 7.07 -5.71 3.28
N GLN A 270 6.50 -5.09 4.32
CA GLN A 270 7.04 -3.82 4.79
C GLN A 270 8.41 -4.00 5.46
N ILE A 271 9.35 -3.17 5.01
CA ILE A 271 10.78 -3.07 5.38
C ILE A 271 11.01 -2.81 6.89
N LEU A 272 9.94 -2.54 7.64
CA LEU A 272 10.00 -2.00 9.00
C LEU A 272 9.87 -3.08 10.09
N TYR A 273 10.59 -4.20 9.95
CA TYR A 273 10.78 -5.20 11.02
C TYR A 273 12.09 -4.99 11.75
#